data_AF-A0A537CS77-F1
#
_entry.id   AF-A0A537CS77-F1
#
_cell.length_a   1.000
_cell.length_b   1.000
_cell.length_c   1.000
_cell.angle_alpha   90.00
_cell.angle_beta   90.00
_cell.angle_gamma   90.00
#
_symmetry.space_group_name_H-M   'P 1'
#
loop_
_entity.id
_entity.type
_entity.pdbx_description
1 polymer ?
#
loop_
_entity_poly.entity_id
_entity_poly.type
_entity_poly.pdbx_seq_one_letter_code
_entity_poly.pdbx_strand_id
1 'polypeptide(L)'
;MDLLFIIDPLDSLKAYKDSSVAMMRAAQARGHGVHVCEQASLHWAKNRVAAGATRLSLTDNDEDWYRKHESQIRQLAEFGAVLMRKDPPFDLEYVASTWLLSAAVREGARVFNAPQALREHNEKFAIAEFARFTVPSLVAREMPRLQEFIDEHRDTVLKRLDGMGGAGVFRVRHDDPNRNVIVETISELGTRSVMAQRYIPAIAEGDKRVLLIDGKVVPHCLARIPRPGDSRGNLAAGARGVAQPISARHREIAEALGPVLAGRGLLLVGLDVIGDWLTEVNVTSPTCFREIQDQTGFDVSGMFLGALEARIR
;
A
#
# COMPACT_ATOMS: atom_id res chain seq x y z
N MET A 1 25.32 -1.29 3.70
CA MET A 1 25.02 0.13 3.40
C MET A 1 24.05 0.65 4.45
N ASP A 2 23.87 1.97 4.57
CA ASP A 2 22.80 2.50 5.43
C ASP A 2 21.50 2.66 4.63
N LEU A 3 20.40 2.17 5.18
CA LEU A 3 19.05 2.29 4.62
C LEU A 3 18.20 3.17 5.54
N LEU A 4 17.50 4.15 4.97
CA LEU A 4 16.56 4.98 5.70
C LEU A 4 15.12 4.51 5.44
N PHE A 5 14.36 4.23 6.48
CA PHE A 5 12.93 3.96 6.40
C PHE A 5 12.16 5.17 6.93
N ILE A 6 11.31 5.75 6.09
CA ILE A 6 10.38 6.81 6.48
C ILE A 6 9.07 6.11 6.87
N ILE A 7 8.75 6.10 8.16
CA ILE A 7 7.67 5.27 8.75
C ILE A 7 6.77 6.09 9.68
N ASP A 8 5.64 5.51 10.04
CA ASP A 8 4.86 5.92 11.20
C ASP A 8 5.67 5.76 12.51
N PRO A 9 5.22 6.37 13.63
CA PRO A 9 5.93 6.28 14.90
C PRO A 9 6.21 4.83 15.29
N LEU A 10 7.45 4.54 15.69
CA LEU A 10 7.90 3.17 15.99
C LEU A 10 6.98 2.43 16.97
N ASP A 11 6.51 3.11 18.01
CA ASP A 11 5.66 2.52 19.05
C ASP A 11 4.25 2.14 18.54
N SER A 12 3.85 2.64 17.37
CA SER A 12 2.60 2.26 16.71
C SER A 12 2.72 0.97 15.89
N LEU A 13 3.94 0.58 15.52
CA LEU A 13 4.19 -0.60 14.69
C LEU A 13 4.08 -1.88 15.52
N LYS A 14 3.50 -2.92 14.92
CA LYS A 14 3.34 -4.24 15.57
C LYS A 14 4.25 -5.25 14.90
N ALA A 15 5.43 -5.51 15.46
CA ALA A 15 6.49 -6.31 14.85
C ALA A 15 6.06 -7.70 14.33
N TYR A 16 5.10 -8.34 15.01
CA TYR A 16 4.57 -9.65 14.62
C TYR A 16 3.80 -9.64 13.28
N LYS A 17 3.36 -8.48 12.80
CA LYS A 17 2.63 -8.34 11.52
C LYS A 17 3.15 -7.24 10.59
N ASP A 18 4.04 -6.39 11.08
CA ASP A 18 4.50 -5.22 10.35
C ASP A 18 5.54 -5.58 9.28
N SER A 19 5.24 -5.25 8.03
CA SER A 19 6.13 -5.58 6.91
C SER A 19 7.37 -4.67 6.88
N SER A 20 7.30 -3.43 7.36
CA SER A 20 8.45 -2.55 7.47
C SER A 20 9.43 -3.07 8.53
N VAL A 21 8.94 -3.58 9.66
CA VAL A 21 9.76 -4.27 10.67
C VAL A 21 10.41 -5.54 10.08
N ALA A 22 9.67 -6.34 9.32
CA ALA A 22 10.22 -7.53 8.66
C ALA A 22 11.34 -7.17 7.66
N MET A 23 11.15 -6.10 6.87
CA MET A 23 12.19 -5.57 5.97
C MET A 23 13.43 -5.07 6.73
N MET A 24 13.24 -4.34 7.83
CA MET A 24 14.34 -3.83 8.65
C MET A 24 15.15 -4.97 9.29
N ARG A 25 14.48 -6.01 9.82
CA ARG A 25 15.14 -7.20 10.36
C ARG A 25 15.95 -7.92 9.27
N ALA A 26 15.36 -8.12 8.08
CA ALA A 26 16.06 -8.73 6.95
C ALA A 26 17.27 -7.88 6.50
N ALA A 27 17.14 -6.56 6.46
CA ALA A 27 18.23 -5.64 6.13
C ALA A 27 19.39 -5.75 7.13
N GLN A 28 19.09 -5.75 8.43
CA GLN A 28 20.08 -5.94 9.49
C GLN A 28 20.78 -7.30 9.37
N ALA A 29 20.03 -8.37 9.12
CA ALA A 29 20.59 -9.72 8.96
C ALA A 29 21.57 -9.82 7.78
N ARG A 30 21.43 -8.96 6.76
CA ARG A 30 22.39 -8.84 5.64
C ARG A 30 23.50 -7.80 5.87
N GLY A 31 23.62 -7.26 7.08
CA GLY A 31 24.69 -6.32 7.45
C GLY A 31 24.46 -4.87 7.02
N HIS A 32 23.22 -4.49 6.66
CA HIS A 32 22.89 -3.08 6.41
C HIS A 32 22.64 -2.35 7.73
N GLY A 33 23.06 -1.08 7.79
CA GLY A 33 22.67 -0.15 8.84
C GLY A 33 21.22 0.25 8.64
N VAL A 34 20.39 0.15 9.68
CA VAL A 34 18.98 0.54 9.62
C VAL A 34 18.81 1.87 10.32
N HIS A 35 18.29 2.85 9.58
CA HIS A 35 17.90 4.16 10.09
C HIS A 35 16.41 4.37 9.85
N VAL A 36 15.77 5.10 10.75
CA VAL A 36 14.38 5.50 10.62
C VAL A 36 14.20 6.99 10.81
N CYS A 37 13.18 7.55 10.17
CA CYS A 37 12.65 8.85 10.52
C CYS A 37 11.13 8.87 10.32
N GLU A 38 10.47 9.79 11.00
CA GLU A 38 9.06 10.07 10.73
C GLU A 38 8.93 11.14 9.64
N GLN A 39 7.75 11.24 9.03
CA GLN A 39 7.45 12.22 7.98
C GLN A 39 7.82 13.66 8.40
N ALA A 40 7.51 14.04 9.65
CA ALA A 40 7.78 15.37 10.20
C ALA A 40 9.28 15.70 10.34
N SER A 41 10.16 14.70 10.26
CA SER A 41 11.61 14.92 10.33
C SER A 41 12.22 15.32 8.98
N LEU A 42 11.49 15.12 7.87
CA LEU A 42 11.91 15.51 6.54
C LEU A 42 11.93 17.04 6.44
N HIS A 43 13.02 17.59 5.92
CA HIS A 43 13.11 19.02 5.67
C HIS A 43 14.01 19.31 4.48
N TRP A 44 13.77 20.46 3.85
CA TRP A 44 14.65 21.04 2.85
C TRP A 44 15.24 22.33 3.41
N ALA A 45 16.56 22.35 3.59
CA ALA A 45 17.27 23.52 4.09
C ALA A 45 18.65 23.58 3.41
N LYS A 46 19.14 24.81 3.18
CA LYS A 46 20.45 25.04 2.56
C LYS A 46 20.64 24.25 1.25
N ASN A 47 19.58 24.19 0.42
CA ASN A 47 19.54 23.47 -0.86
C ASN A 47 19.83 21.97 -0.78
N ARG A 48 19.48 21.33 0.35
CA ARG A 48 19.57 19.88 0.54
C ARG A 48 18.33 19.35 1.25
N VAL A 49 17.89 18.16 0.86
CA VAL A 49 16.88 17.41 1.60
C VAL A 49 17.55 16.52 2.62
N ALA A 50 17.17 16.68 3.87
CA ALA A 50 17.71 15.94 5.00
C ALA A 50 16.61 15.47 5.95
N ALA A 51 16.98 14.57 6.86
CA ALA A 51 16.11 14.12 7.93
C ALA A 51 16.90 13.90 9.21
N GLY A 52 16.25 14.13 10.36
CA GLY A 52 16.70 13.56 11.62
C GLY A 52 16.53 12.04 11.58
N ALA A 53 17.62 11.31 11.36
CA ALA A 53 17.62 9.87 11.17
C ALA A 53 18.16 9.17 12.41
N THR A 54 17.31 8.37 13.04
CA THR A 54 17.67 7.57 14.22
C THR A 54 18.15 6.19 13.81
N ARG A 55 19.37 5.82 14.21
CA ARG A 55 19.87 4.45 13.96
C ARG A 55 19.16 3.46 14.88
N LEU A 56 18.80 2.30 14.35
CA LEU A 56 18.20 1.20 15.10
C LEU A 56 19.10 -0.04 15.15
N SER A 57 19.01 -0.76 16.28
CA SER A 57 19.28 -2.19 16.30
C SER A 57 17.96 -2.93 16.52
N LEU A 58 17.73 -3.98 15.74
CA LEU A 58 16.50 -4.76 15.76
C LEU A 58 16.76 -6.07 16.51
N THR A 59 15.78 -6.54 17.26
CA THR A 59 15.81 -7.84 17.94
C THR A 59 14.77 -8.78 17.34
N ASP A 60 14.89 -10.08 17.59
CA ASP A 60 13.90 -11.08 17.15
C ASP A 60 12.65 -11.13 18.04
N ASN A 61 12.68 -10.50 19.23
CA ASN A 61 11.54 -10.43 20.12
C ASN A 61 10.52 -9.40 19.59
N ASP A 62 9.25 -9.75 19.46
CA ASP A 62 8.21 -8.85 18.94
C ASP A 62 7.72 -7.80 19.93
N GLU A 63 7.82 -8.04 21.24
CA GLU A 63 7.44 -7.08 22.29
C GLU A 63 8.52 -6.02 22.48
N ASP A 64 9.76 -6.40 22.27
CA ASP A 64 10.94 -5.58 22.55
C ASP A 64 11.86 -5.52 21.32
N TRP A 65 11.25 -5.16 20.19
CA TRP A 65 11.78 -5.42 18.86
C TRP A 65 12.87 -4.46 18.37
N TYR A 66 13.15 -3.37 19.10
CA TYR A 66 14.15 -2.39 18.68
C TYR A 66 14.89 -1.71 19.83
N ARG A 67 16.05 -1.13 19.51
CA ARG A 67 16.82 -0.18 20.33
C ARG A 67 17.12 1.06 19.50
N LYS A 68 16.80 2.23 20.04
CA LYS A 68 17.19 3.53 19.46
C LYS A 68 18.63 3.84 19.86
N HIS A 69 19.41 4.27 18.89
CA HIS A 69 20.74 4.83 19.11
C HIS A 69 20.71 6.33 18.81
N GLU A 70 21.89 6.88 18.56
CA GLU A 70 22.09 8.24 18.09
C GLU A 70 21.16 8.61 16.91
N SER A 71 20.61 9.82 17.01
CA SER A 71 19.89 10.49 15.94
C SER A 71 20.75 11.63 15.39
N GLN A 72 20.89 11.66 14.07
CA GLN A 72 21.69 12.68 13.36
C GLN A 72 20.89 13.25 12.22
N ILE A 73 21.10 14.54 11.92
CA ILE A 73 20.64 15.13 10.67
C ILE A 73 21.56 14.66 9.56
N ARG A 74 21.01 13.91 8.60
CA ARG A 74 21.74 13.38 7.43
C ARG A 74 21.03 13.72 6.14
N GLN A 75 21.78 13.99 5.08
CA GLN A 75 21.18 14.19 3.75
C GLN A 75 20.62 12.88 3.24
N LEU A 76 19.46 12.92 2.58
CA LEU A 76 18.83 11.70 2.06
C LEU A 76 19.71 11.01 1.00
N ALA A 77 20.52 11.77 0.27
CA ALA A 77 21.45 11.26 -0.73
C ALA A 77 22.64 10.48 -0.15
N GLU A 78 22.90 10.58 1.15
CA GLU A 78 23.96 9.80 1.83
C GLU A 78 23.54 8.36 2.13
N PHE A 79 22.24 8.06 2.11
CA PHE A 79 21.73 6.71 2.31
C PHE A 79 21.82 5.91 1.01
N GLY A 80 22.11 4.61 1.16
CA GLY A 80 22.12 3.68 0.05
C GLY A 80 20.75 3.48 -0.58
N ALA A 81 19.70 3.58 0.24
CA ALA A 81 18.31 3.66 -0.20
C ALA A 81 17.46 4.41 0.85
N VAL A 82 16.40 5.06 0.38
CA VAL A 82 15.36 5.69 1.20
C VAL A 82 14.03 5.00 0.88
N LEU A 83 13.37 4.48 1.89
CA LEU A 83 12.18 3.63 1.77
C LEU A 83 10.98 4.39 2.34
N MET A 84 10.09 4.88 1.48
CA MET A 84 8.86 5.55 1.89
C MET A 84 7.83 4.49 2.30
N ARG A 85 7.66 4.31 3.60
CA ARG A 85 6.84 3.26 4.23
C ARG A 85 5.81 3.82 5.23
N LYS A 86 5.57 5.14 5.17
CA LYS A 86 4.47 5.81 5.87
C LYS A 86 3.14 5.27 5.32
N ASP A 87 2.26 4.87 6.23
CA ASP A 87 0.91 4.44 5.88
C ASP A 87 0.08 5.62 5.33
N PRO A 88 -0.93 5.38 4.47
CA PRO A 88 -1.92 6.38 4.12
C PRO A 88 -2.65 6.98 5.35
N PRO A 89 -3.44 8.06 5.20
CA PRO A 89 -4.04 8.56 3.95
C PRO A 89 -3.03 9.19 3.00
N PHE A 90 -3.34 9.13 1.70
CA PHE A 90 -2.63 9.91 0.69
C PHE A 90 -3.22 11.32 0.64
N ASP A 91 -2.82 12.15 1.60
CA ASP A 91 -3.27 13.53 1.77
C ASP A 91 -2.25 14.53 1.20
N LEU A 92 -2.49 15.83 1.42
CA LEU A 92 -1.58 16.88 0.95
C LEU A 92 -0.21 16.80 1.62
N GLU A 93 -0.10 16.30 2.85
CA GLU A 93 1.18 16.14 3.54
C GLU A 93 1.99 14.96 2.97
N TYR A 94 1.31 13.88 2.59
CA TYR A 94 1.93 12.81 1.80
C TYR A 94 2.46 13.36 0.48
N VAL A 95 1.65 14.17 -0.23
CA VAL A 95 2.09 14.84 -1.47
C VAL A 95 3.29 15.75 -1.22
N ALA A 96 3.27 16.59 -0.18
CA ALA A 96 4.38 17.45 0.19
C ALA A 96 5.67 16.66 0.44
N SER A 97 5.56 15.52 1.14
CA SER A 97 6.67 14.60 1.36
C SER A 97 7.22 14.07 0.04
N THR A 98 6.37 13.70 -0.91
CA THR A 98 6.85 13.25 -2.23
C THR A 98 7.58 14.36 -3.00
N TRP A 99 7.28 15.64 -2.79
CA TRP A 99 8.03 16.75 -3.41
C TRP A 99 9.44 16.87 -2.82
N LEU A 100 9.57 16.77 -1.48
CA LEU A 100 10.86 16.68 -0.81
C LEU A 100 11.65 15.48 -1.30
N LEU A 101 11.02 14.31 -1.38
CA LEU A 101 11.68 13.10 -1.89
C LEU A 101 12.07 13.24 -3.37
N SER A 102 11.28 13.92 -4.20
CA SER A 102 11.65 14.21 -5.59
C SER A 102 12.86 15.15 -5.67
N ALA A 103 12.98 16.11 -4.75
CA ALA A 103 14.16 16.95 -4.62
C ALA A 103 15.39 16.13 -4.19
N ALA A 104 15.23 15.23 -3.21
CA ALA A 104 16.29 14.33 -2.79
C ALA A 104 16.78 13.43 -3.94
N VAL A 105 15.87 12.94 -4.80
CA VAL A 105 16.26 12.18 -6.01
C VAL A 105 17.12 13.01 -6.96
N ARG A 106 16.80 14.31 -7.17
CA ARG A 106 17.66 15.21 -7.95
C ARG A 106 19.03 15.44 -7.31
N GLU A 107 19.13 15.28 -6.00
CA GLU A 107 20.38 15.37 -5.23
C GLU A 107 21.15 14.03 -5.20
N GLY A 108 20.61 12.96 -5.81
CA GLY A 108 21.26 11.65 -5.92
C GLY A 108 20.69 10.57 -4.97
N ALA A 109 19.68 10.88 -4.17
CA ALA A 109 19.02 9.89 -3.31
C ALA A 109 18.27 8.85 -4.13
N ARG A 110 18.25 7.60 -3.64
CA ARG A 110 17.53 6.48 -4.27
C ARG A 110 16.30 6.17 -3.44
N VAL A 111 15.15 6.68 -3.87
CA VAL A 111 13.89 6.58 -3.12
C VAL A 111 13.00 5.48 -3.69
N PHE A 112 12.49 4.60 -2.82
CA PHE A 112 11.63 3.49 -3.17
C PHE A 112 10.36 3.49 -2.30
N ASN A 113 9.16 3.46 -2.86
CA ASN A 113 8.84 3.61 -4.29
C ASN A 113 9.17 5.01 -4.83
N ALA A 114 9.26 5.14 -6.16
CA ALA A 114 9.57 6.42 -6.81
C ALA A 114 8.56 7.52 -6.42
N PRO A 115 9.00 8.70 -5.94
CA PRO A 115 8.09 9.75 -5.43
C PRO A 115 7.10 10.27 -6.47
N GLN A 116 7.50 10.33 -7.74
CA GLN A 116 6.60 10.70 -8.83
C GLN A 116 5.51 9.65 -9.03
N ALA A 117 5.88 8.36 -9.08
CA ALA A 117 4.92 7.28 -9.24
C ALA A 117 3.92 7.23 -8.07
N LEU A 118 4.37 7.47 -6.84
CA LEU A 118 3.49 7.58 -5.66
C LEU A 118 2.39 8.65 -5.85
N ARG A 119 2.70 9.80 -6.47
CA ARG A 119 1.71 10.84 -6.75
C ARG A 119 0.78 10.51 -7.91
N GLU A 120 1.31 9.84 -8.93
CA GLU A 120 0.56 9.54 -10.15
C GLU A 120 -0.37 8.32 -9.98
N HIS A 121 -0.07 7.43 -9.04
CA HIS A 121 -0.83 6.20 -8.81
C HIS A 121 -1.68 6.31 -7.54
N ASN A 122 -2.85 6.92 -7.69
CA ASN A 122 -3.87 6.77 -6.66
C ASN A 122 -4.28 5.30 -6.55
N GLU A 123 -4.24 4.74 -5.34
CA GLU A 123 -4.38 3.29 -5.12
C GLU A 123 -5.70 2.71 -5.63
N LYS A 124 -6.76 3.54 -5.71
CA LYS A 124 -8.06 3.13 -6.24
C LYS A 124 -8.18 3.40 -7.73
N PHE A 125 -7.81 4.60 -8.18
CA PHE A 125 -8.02 4.99 -9.58
C PHE A 125 -7.00 4.36 -10.54
N ALA A 126 -5.83 3.94 -10.08
CA ALA A 126 -4.79 3.30 -10.90
C ALA A 126 -5.31 2.06 -11.67
N ILE A 127 -6.38 1.42 -11.20
CA ILE A 127 -7.02 0.30 -11.90
C ILE A 127 -7.59 0.69 -13.28
N ALA A 128 -7.88 1.97 -13.53
CA ALA A 128 -8.45 2.45 -14.78
C ALA A 128 -7.54 2.20 -15.99
N GLU A 129 -6.23 2.23 -15.79
CA GLU A 129 -5.24 1.88 -16.83
C GLU A 129 -5.27 0.37 -17.18
N PHE A 130 -5.86 -0.43 -16.30
CA PHE A 130 -5.94 -1.89 -16.38
C PHE A 130 -7.39 -2.37 -16.44
N ALA A 131 -8.29 -1.56 -17.02
CA ALA A 131 -9.74 -1.77 -17.01
C ALA A 131 -10.20 -3.16 -17.50
N ARG A 132 -9.42 -3.84 -18.34
CA ARG A 132 -9.69 -5.23 -18.77
C ARG A 132 -9.68 -6.25 -17.62
N PHE A 133 -9.08 -5.91 -16.48
CA PHE A 133 -9.00 -6.74 -15.28
C PHE A 133 -9.95 -6.29 -14.17
N THR A 134 -10.76 -5.26 -14.40
CA THR A 134 -11.64 -4.67 -13.38
C THR A 134 -13.10 -4.96 -13.69
N VAL A 135 -13.94 -4.93 -12.66
CA VAL A 135 -15.39 -4.85 -12.85
C VAL A 135 -15.81 -3.46 -13.36
N PRO A 136 -17.03 -3.31 -13.91
CA PRO A 136 -17.60 -1.99 -14.19
C PRO A 136 -17.40 -1.06 -12.99
N SER A 137 -16.84 0.11 -13.26
CA SER A 137 -16.42 1.08 -12.26
C SER A 137 -16.67 2.48 -12.79
N LEU A 138 -17.15 3.37 -11.90
CA LEU A 138 -17.36 4.79 -12.14
C LEU A 138 -16.56 5.57 -11.10
N VAL A 139 -15.90 6.65 -11.52
CA VAL A 139 -15.44 7.69 -10.61
C VAL A 139 -16.17 8.97 -10.95
N ALA A 140 -16.98 9.46 -10.01
CA ALA A 140 -17.78 10.66 -10.21
C ALA A 140 -17.88 11.47 -8.93
N ARG A 141 -18.13 12.76 -9.11
CA ARG A 141 -18.46 13.69 -8.02
C ARG A 141 -19.95 14.03 -8.03
N GLU A 142 -20.56 14.11 -9.21
CA GLU A 142 -21.98 14.36 -9.38
C GLU A 142 -22.81 13.18 -8.86
N MET A 143 -23.65 13.44 -7.86
CA MET A 143 -24.51 12.43 -7.25
C MET A 143 -25.45 11.74 -8.27
N PRO A 144 -26.07 12.42 -9.25
CA PRO A 144 -26.89 11.75 -10.26
C PRO A 144 -26.16 10.64 -11.00
N ARG A 145 -24.87 10.82 -11.32
CA ARG A 145 -24.05 9.78 -11.98
C ARG A 145 -23.83 8.56 -11.10
N LEU A 146 -23.60 8.78 -9.80
CA LEU A 146 -23.48 7.68 -8.83
C LEU A 146 -24.81 6.93 -8.71
N GLN A 147 -25.93 7.64 -8.72
CA GLN A 147 -27.26 7.04 -8.68
C GLN A 147 -27.54 6.20 -9.93
N GLU A 148 -27.31 6.76 -11.13
CA GLU A 148 -27.44 6.04 -12.41
C GLU A 148 -26.64 4.73 -12.41
N PHE A 149 -25.40 4.76 -11.91
CA PHE A 149 -24.55 3.58 -11.82
C PHE A 149 -25.10 2.52 -10.86
N ILE A 150 -25.67 2.94 -9.72
CA ILE A 150 -26.33 2.02 -8.77
C ILE A 150 -27.56 1.38 -9.42
N ASP A 151 -28.35 2.14 -10.19
CA ASP A 151 -29.53 1.63 -10.89
C ASP A 151 -29.16 0.61 -11.98
N GLU A 152 -28.10 0.88 -12.73
CA GLU A 152 -27.58 0.00 -13.79
C GLU A 152 -27.07 -1.32 -13.21
N HIS A 153 -26.23 -1.26 -12.17
CA HIS A 153 -25.52 -2.45 -11.66
C HIS A 153 -26.19 -3.14 -10.47
N ARG A 154 -27.25 -2.55 -9.90
CA ARG A 154 -28.16 -3.08 -8.85
C ARG A 154 -27.54 -3.39 -7.49
N ASP A 155 -26.27 -3.78 -7.43
CA ASP A 155 -25.49 -4.09 -6.24
C ASP A 155 -24.06 -3.59 -6.45
N THR A 156 -23.65 -2.63 -5.62
CA THR A 156 -22.44 -1.84 -5.83
C THR A 156 -21.65 -1.65 -4.55
N VAL A 157 -20.40 -1.24 -4.70
CA VAL A 157 -19.53 -0.78 -3.62
C VAL A 157 -19.12 0.66 -3.91
N LEU A 158 -19.38 1.56 -2.97
CA LEU A 158 -18.97 2.95 -3.00
C LEU A 158 -17.81 3.16 -2.02
N LYS A 159 -16.74 3.82 -2.48
CA LYS A 159 -15.54 4.11 -1.70
C LYS A 159 -14.89 5.43 -2.09
N ARG A 160 -14.29 6.13 -1.12
CA ARG A 160 -13.51 7.36 -1.37
C ARG A 160 -12.14 7.05 -1.96
N LEU A 161 -11.62 7.91 -2.82
CA LEU A 161 -10.31 7.74 -3.47
C LEU A 161 -9.11 7.84 -2.52
N ASP A 162 -9.24 8.53 -1.40
CA ASP A 162 -8.18 8.86 -0.44
C ASP A 162 -8.16 7.97 0.82
N GLY A 163 -9.21 7.18 1.06
CA GLY A 163 -9.30 6.28 2.22
C GLY A 163 -8.39 5.05 2.12
N MET A 164 -8.17 4.35 3.24
CA MET A 164 -7.47 3.06 3.27
C MET A 164 -8.15 2.10 4.26
N GLY A 165 -7.79 0.81 4.21
CA GLY A 165 -8.16 -0.15 5.26
C GLY A 165 -9.67 -0.42 5.40
N GLY A 166 -10.47 -0.13 4.38
CA GLY A 166 -11.92 -0.30 4.41
C GLY A 166 -12.69 0.84 5.08
N ALA A 167 -12.02 1.95 5.43
CA ALA A 167 -12.69 3.16 5.90
C ALA A 167 -13.53 3.78 4.77
N GLY A 168 -14.81 4.08 5.06
CA GLY A 168 -15.71 4.70 4.09
C GLY A 168 -16.04 3.81 2.89
N VAL A 169 -16.10 2.48 3.08
CA VAL A 169 -16.55 1.53 2.06
C VAL A 169 -17.97 1.09 2.37
N PHE A 170 -18.90 1.34 1.46
CA PHE A 170 -20.31 0.98 1.59
C PHE A 170 -20.70 0.03 0.49
N ARG A 171 -21.38 -1.07 0.82
CA ARG A 171 -22.15 -1.83 -0.16
C ARG A 171 -23.51 -1.16 -0.29
N VAL A 172 -23.91 -0.81 -1.50
CA VAL A 172 -25.17 -0.12 -1.77
C VAL A 172 -25.92 -0.90 -2.85
N ARG A 173 -27.08 -1.42 -2.47
CA ARG A 173 -28.03 -2.03 -3.40
C ARG A 173 -28.98 -0.96 -3.94
N HIS A 174 -29.55 -1.19 -5.12
CA HIS A 174 -30.50 -0.25 -5.71
C HIS A 174 -31.75 0.00 -4.87
N ASP A 175 -32.15 -0.99 -4.06
CA ASP A 175 -33.28 -0.98 -3.14
C ASP A 175 -32.88 -0.71 -1.67
N ASP A 176 -31.64 -0.26 -1.43
CA ASP A 176 -31.18 0.09 -0.09
C ASP A 176 -31.90 1.37 0.42
N PRO A 177 -32.61 1.33 1.56
CA PRO A 177 -33.32 2.49 2.09
C PRO A 177 -32.39 3.66 2.45
N ASN A 178 -31.09 3.39 2.67
CA ASN A 178 -30.09 4.39 3.00
C ASN A 178 -29.30 4.87 1.77
N ARG A 179 -29.62 4.41 0.56
CA ARG A 179 -28.90 4.73 -0.67
C ARG A 179 -28.59 6.22 -0.82
N ASN A 180 -29.59 7.08 -0.67
CA ASN A 180 -29.43 8.53 -0.85
C ASN A 180 -28.49 9.13 0.19
N VAL A 181 -28.72 8.85 1.48
CA VAL A 181 -27.86 9.38 2.55
C VAL A 181 -26.44 8.84 2.47
N ILE A 182 -26.24 7.60 2.02
CA ILE A 182 -24.89 7.05 1.77
C ILE A 182 -24.18 7.86 0.68
N VAL A 183 -24.84 8.09 -0.47
CA VAL A 183 -24.28 8.88 -1.57
C VAL A 183 -23.97 10.31 -1.14
N GLU A 184 -24.87 10.97 -0.41
CA GLU A 184 -24.67 12.31 0.14
C GLU A 184 -23.48 12.36 1.11
N THR A 185 -23.40 11.38 2.02
CA THR A 185 -22.35 11.32 3.05
C THR A 185 -20.99 11.07 2.43
N ILE A 186 -20.87 10.05 1.58
CA ILE A 186 -19.58 9.64 1.03
C ILE A 186 -19.03 10.65 -0.01
N SER A 187 -19.91 11.34 -0.72
CA SER A 187 -19.53 12.41 -1.64
C SER A 187 -19.37 13.78 -0.98
N GLU A 188 -19.62 13.90 0.34
CA GLU A 188 -19.71 15.19 1.05
C GLU A 188 -20.60 16.18 0.29
N LEU A 189 -21.83 15.78 -0.01
CA LEU A 189 -22.81 16.55 -0.79
C LEU A 189 -22.27 17.00 -2.16
N GLY A 190 -21.53 16.11 -2.84
CA GLY A 190 -20.95 16.39 -4.15
C GLY A 190 -19.69 17.24 -4.14
N THR A 191 -19.01 17.41 -2.99
CA THR A 191 -17.71 18.12 -2.94
C THR A 191 -16.51 17.18 -3.07
N ARG A 192 -16.72 15.86 -2.91
CA ARG A 192 -15.69 14.81 -3.03
C ARG A 192 -16.03 13.80 -4.12
N SER A 193 -14.99 13.37 -4.83
CA SER A 193 -15.09 12.30 -5.82
C SER A 193 -15.21 10.93 -5.14
N VAL A 194 -16.11 10.10 -5.65
CA VAL A 194 -16.41 8.76 -5.16
C VAL A 194 -16.15 7.76 -6.28
N MET A 195 -15.56 6.63 -5.93
CA MET A 195 -15.53 5.46 -6.81
C MET A 195 -16.71 4.55 -6.48
N ALA A 196 -17.50 4.21 -7.49
CA ALA A 196 -18.52 3.16 -7.44
C ALA A 196 -18.05 1.98 -8.29
N GLN A 197 -18.19 0.76 -7.80
CA GLN A 197 -17.85 -0.47 -8.53
C GLN A 197 -19.01 -1.47 -8.42
N ARG A 198 -19.23 -2.31 -9.43
CA ARG A 198 -20.15 -3.45 -9.30
C ARG A 198 -19.67 -4.35 -8.14
N TYR A 199 -20.59 -4.78 -7.28
CA TYR A 199 -20.27 -5.69 -6.18
C TYR A 199 -19.77 -7.04 -6.70
N ILE A 200 -18.76 -7.61 -6.01
CA ILE A 200 -18.16 -8.91 -6.35
C ILE A 200 -18.47 -9.91 -5.24
N PRO A 201 -19.40 -10.87 -5.45
CA PRO A 201 -19.79 -11.85 -4.43
C PRO A 201 -18.63 -12.69 -3.88
N ALA A 202 -17.59 -12.91 -4.69
CA ALA A 202 -16.39 -13.66 -4.30
C ALA A 202 -15.59 -13.02 -3.14
N ILE A 203 -15.97 -11.83 -2.65
CA ILE A 203 -15.42 -11.27 -1.39
C ILE A 203 -15.66 -12.19 -0.19
N ALA A 204 -16.67 -13.06 -0.25
CA ALA A 204 -16.88 -14.11 0.75
C ALA A 204 -15.68 -15.09 0.86
N GLU A 205 -14.93 -15.27 -0.23
CA GLU A 205 -13.69 -16.06 -0.27
C GLU A 205 -12.45 -15.24 0.11
N GLY A 206 -12.63 -13.97 0.41
CA GLY A 206 -11.60 -13.03 0.80
C GLY A 206 -11.08 -12.14 -0.32
N ASP A 207 -10.64 -10.97 0.11
CA ASP A 207 -9.89 -10.01 -0.69
C ASP A 207 -8.41 -10.40 -0.67
N LYS A 208 -7.88 -10.84 -1.81
CA LYS A 208 -6.57 -11.46 -1.92
C LYS A 208 -5.51 -10.39 -2.19
N ARG A 209 -4.56 -10.25 -1.25
CA ARG A 209 -3.36 -9.42 -1.38
C ARG A 209 -2.30 -10.19 -2.17
N VAL A 210 -2.08 -9.80 -3.42
CA VAL A 210 -0.99 -10.30 -4.27
C VAL A 210 0.15 -9.29 -4.22
N LEU A 211 1.37 -9.74 -3.95
CA LEU A 211 2.54 -8.86 -3.86
C LEU A 211 3.38 -8.93 -5.15
N LEU A 212 3.79 -7.75 -5.61
CA LEU A 212 4.80 -7.57 -6.65
C LEU A 212 6.05 -6.95 -6.03
N ILE A 213 7.20 -7.56 -6.30
CA ILE A 213 8.51 -7.06 -5.89
C ILE A 213 9.34 -6.87 -7.15
N ASP A 214 9.63 -5.62 -7.49
CA ASP A 214 10.29 -5.20 -8.71
C ASP A 214 9.65 -5.80 -9.98
N GLY A 215 8.31 -5.80 -9.99
CA GLY A 215 7.51 -6.39 -11.08
C GLY A 215 7.44 -7.92 -11.07
N LYS A 216 8.16 -8.61 -10.18
CA LYS A 216 8.09 -10.06 -10.02
C LYS A 216 7.01 -10.45 -9.03
N VAL A 217 6.23 -11.46 -9.39
CA VAL A 217 5.11 -11.97 -8.59
C VAL A 217 5.61 -12.81 -7.42
N VAL A 218 5.20 -12.46 -6.20
CA VAL A 218 5.36 -13.34 -5.03
C VAL A 218 4.46 -14.57 -5.22
N PRO A 219 4.97 -15.80 -5.07
CA PRO A 219 4.23 -17.02 -5.42
C PRO A 219 3.02 -17.30 -4.53
N HIS A 220 2.92 -16.62 -3.38
CA HIS A 220 1.80 -16.69 -2.44
C HIS A 220 1.10 -15.35 -2.35
N CYS A 221 -0.21 -15.40 -2.11
CA CYS A 221 -1.03 -14.25 -1.75
C CYS A 221 -1.65 -14.47 -0.36
N LEU A 222 -2.13 -13.40 0.27
CA LEU A 222 -2.90 -13.50 1.51
C LEU A 222 -4.38 -13.23 1.22
N ALA A 223 -5.23 -14.26 1.29
CA ALA A 223 -6.67 -14.09 1.29
C ALA A 223 -7.12 -13.49 2.61
N ARG A 224 -7.75 -12.32 2.57
CA ARG A 224 -8.24 -11.64 3.77
C ARG A 224 -9.76 -11.77 3.81
N ILE A 225 -10.22 -12.73 4.60
CA ILE A 225 -11.61 -13.19 4.62
C ILE A 225 -12.39 -12.35 5.63
N PRO A 226 -13.47 -11.66 5.22
CA PRO A 226 -14.30 -10.86 6.11
C PRO A 226 -14.89 -11.68 7.27
N ARG A 227 -15.22 -10.99 8.38
CA ARG A 227 -15.99 -11.62 9.47
C ARG A 227 -17.45 -11.81 9.04
N PRO A 228 -18.16 -12.80 9.60
CA PRO A 228 -19.60 -12.89 9.44
C PRO A 228 -20.27 -11.55 9.81
N GLY A 229 -21.06 -10.99 8.89
CA GLY A 229 -21.75 -9.71 9.08
C GLY A 229 -20.97 -8.45 8.69
N ASP A 230 -19.70 -8.55 8.28
CA ASP A 230 -18.92 -7.43 7.73
C ASP A 230 -18.57 -7.71 6.27
N SER A 231 -18.69 -6.71 5.40
CA SER A 231 -18.38 -6.84 3.97
C SER A 231 -16.92 -6.51 3.63
N ARG A 232 -16.11 -6.07 4.60
CA ARG A 232 -14.73 -5.62 4.37
C ARG A 232 -13.73 -6.75 4.58
N GLY A 233 -12.87 -6.96 3.59
CA GLY A 233 -11.79 -7.95 3.65
C GLY A 233 -10.54 -7.48 4.40
N ASN A 234 -10.43 -6.22 4.83
CA ASN A 234 -9.17 -5.71 5.37
C ASN A 234 -8.81 -6.32 6.74
N LEU A 235 -7.54 -6.70 6.95
CA LEU A 235 -7.04 -7.16 8.27
C LEU A 235 -7.23 -6.09 9.36
N ALA A 236 -7.14 -4.81 8.99
CA ALA A 236 -7.41 -3.68 9.87
C ALA A 236 -8.86 -3.65 10.39
N ALA A 237 -9.81 -4.20 9.62
CA ALA A 237 -11.21 -4.39 10.01
C ALA A 237 -11.46 -5.73 10.73
N GLY A 238 -10.40 -6.50 11.02
CA GLY A 238 -10.48 -7.76 11.77
C GLY A 238 -10.70 -9.01 10.91
N ALA A 239 -10.53 -8.92 9.59
CA ALA A 239 -10.55 -10.07 8.69
C ALA A 239 -9.49 -11.11 9.06
N ARG A 240 -9.74 -12.38 8.70
CA ARG A 240 -8.78 -13.49 8.90
C ARG A 240 -7.88 -13.62 7.67
N GLY A 241 -6.58 -13.56 7.86
CA GLY A 241 -5.58 -13.75 6.80
C GLY A 241 -5.22 -15.22 6.60
N VAL A 242 -5.39 -15.74 5.39
CA VAL A 242 -5.01 -17.11 5.00
C VAL A 242 -4.07 -17.04 3.81
N ALA A 243 -2.83 -17.48 3.98
CA ALA A 243 -1.87 -17.53 2.90
C ALA A 243 -2.18 -18.71 1.97
N GLN A 244 -2.06 -18.49 0.68
CA GLN A 244 -2.34 -19.50 -0.34
C GLN A 244 -1.47 -19.25 -1.59
N PRO A 245 -1.21 -20.29 -2.41
CA PRO A 245 -0.58 -20.10 -3.71
C PRO A 245 -1.40 -19.15 -4.59
N ILE A 246 -0.71 -18.35 -5.40
CA ILE A 246 -1.39 -17.48 -6.36
C ILE A 246 -2.12 -18.30 -7.45
N SER A 247 -3.37 -17.94 -7.74
CA SER A 247 -4.13 -18.59 -8.82
C SER A 247 -3.61 -18.20 -10.21
N ALA A 248 -3.99 -18.97 -11.24
CA ALA A 248 -3.63 -18.64 -12.63
C ALA A 248 -4.14 -17.25 -13.05
N ARG A 249 -5.37 -16.89 -12.65
CA ARG A 249 -5.95 -15.57 -12.96
C ARG A 249 -5.23 -14.43 -12.23
N HIS A 250 -4.89 -14.62 -10.96
CA HIS A 250 -4.15 -13.62 -10.20
C HIS A 250 -2.73 -13.43 -10.74
N ARG A 251 -2.10 -14.52 -11.17
CA ARG A 251 -0.80 -14.50 -11.85
C ARG A 251 -0.88 -13.72 -13.16
N GLU A 252 -1.89 -14.00 -14.00
CA GLU A 252 -2.11 -13.26 -15.25
C GLU A 252 -2.21 -11.75 -15.02
N ILE A 253 -3.02 -11.32 -14.04
CA ILE A 253 -3.15 -9.91 -13.66
C ILE A 253 -1.78 -9.37 -13.21
N ALA A 254 -1.13 -10.06 -12.28
CA ALA A 254 0.13 -9.62 -11.69
C ALA A 254 1.27 -9.52 -12.71
N GLU A 255 1.38 -10.48 -13.63
CA GLU A 255 2.39 -10.50 -14.70
C GLU A 255 2.11 -9.45 -15.78
N ALA A 256 0.84 -9.09 -16.01
CA ALA A 256 0.50 -7.99 -16.90
C ALA A 256 0.82 -6.61 -16.32
N LEU A 257 0.61 -6.42 -15.01
CA LEU A 257 0.87 -5.16 -14.31
C LEU A 257 2.36 -4.99 -13.93
N GLY A 258 3.03 -6.09 -13.56
CA GLY A 258 4.37 -6.11 -12.97
C GLY A 258 5.41 -5.30 -13.75
N PRO A 259 5.65 -5.57 -15.04
CA PRO A 259 6.64 -4.84 -15.84
C PRO A 259 6.33 -3.34 -15.95
N VAL A 260 5.05 -2.97 -16.08
CA VAL A 260 4.62 -1.57 -16.19
C VAL A 260 4.92 -0.82 -14.89
N LEU A 261 4.53 -1.38 -13.75
CA LEU A 261 4.71 -0.74 -12.44
C LEU A 261 6.20 -0.67 -12.05
N ALA A 262 6.97 -1.72 -12.31
CA ALA A 262 8.42 -1.73 -12.08
C ALA A 262 9.16 -0.71 -12.96
N GLY A 263 8.72 -0.54 -14.22
CA GLY A 263 9.24 0.48 -15.14
C GLY A 263 9.01 1.91 -14.64
N ARG A 264 7.97 2.14 -13.84
CA ARG A 264 7.67 3.43 -13.19
C ARG A 264 8.42 3.64 -11.86
N GLY A 265 9.25 2.68 -11.45
CA GLY A 265 10.00 2.76 -10.18
C GLY A 265 9.18 2.35 -8.95
N LEU A 266 8.09 1.59 -9.14
CA LEU A 266 7.37 0.96 -8.04
C LEU A 266 8.03 -0.39 -7.71
N LEU A 267 8.94 -0.37 -6.74
CA LEU A 267 9.66 -1.54 -6.25
C LEU A 267 8.75 -2.51 -5.50
N LEU A 268 7.81 -2.01 -4.71
CA LEU A 268 6.91 -2.84 -3.91
C LEU A 268 5.45 -2.41 -4.14
N VAL A 269 4.63 -3.33 -4.60
CA VAL A 269 3.21 -3.09 -4.86
C VAL A 269 2.37 -4.23 -4.27
N GLY A 270 1.24 -3.87 -3.67
CA GLY A 270 0.19 -4.81 -3.27
C GLY A 270 -1.03 -4.68 -4.16
N LEU A 271 -1.32 -5.69 -4.98
CA LEU A 271 -2.56 -5.77 -5.73
C LEU A 271 -3.64 -6.39 -4.86
N ASP A 272 -4.81 -5.76 -4.83
CA ASP A 272 -6.00 -6.32 -4.18
C ASP A 272 -6.90 -6.91 -5.26
N VAL A 273 -7.25 -8.18 -5.09
CA VAL A 273 -8.00 -8.97 -6.09
C VAL A 273 -9.13 -9.73 -5.41
N ILE A 274 -10.35 -9.53 -5.89
CA ILE A 274 -11.55 -10.24 -5.41
C ILE A 274 -12.08 -11.12 -6.54
N GLY A 275 -12.19 -12.42 -6.28
CA GLY A 275 -12.45 -13.40 -7.35
C GLY A 275 -11.40 -13.27 -8.45
N ASP A 276 -11.85 -12.90 -9.65
CA ASP A 276 -11.01 -12.75 -10.85
C ASP A 276 -10.69 -11.29 -11.22
N TRP A 277 -11.01 -10.35 -10.33
CA TRP A 277 -11.04 -8.92 -10.64
C TRP A 277 -10.10 -8.11 -9.75
N LEU A 278 -9.26 -7.29 -10.37
CA LEU A 278 -8.45 -6.28 -9.72
C LEU A 278 -9.34 -5.18 -9.15
N THR A 279 -9.14 -4.83 -7.87
CA THR A 279 -9.94 -3.81 -7.19
C THR A 279 -9.12 -2.60 -6.75
N GLU A 280 -7.83 -2.77 -6.39
CA GLU A 280 -6.90 -1.70 -5.98
C GLU A 280 -5.44 -2.05 -6.32
N VAL A 281 -4.60 -1.02 -6.49
CA VAL A 281 -3.14 -1.13 -6.68
C VAL A 281 -2.45 -0.31 -5.58
N ASN A 282 -2.10 -0.97 -4.47
CA ASN A 282 -1.51 -0.32 -3.30
C ASN A 282 -0.01 -0.09 -3.52
N VAL A 283 0.42 1.18 -3.52
CA VAL A 283 1.80 1.58 -3.83
C VAL A 283 2.51 2.29 -2.68
N THR A 284 1.79 2.64 -1.61
CA THR A 284 2.35 3.39 -0.48
C THR A 284 3.07 2.47 0.50
N SER A 285 2.31 1.78 1.36
CA SER A 285 2.80 0.89 2.41
C SER A 285 2.11 -0.49 2.37
N PRO A 286 2.12 -1.21 1.23
CA PRO A 286 1.53 -2.55 1.18
C PRO A 286 2.20 -3.47 2.23
N THR A 287 1.38 -4.29 2.89
CA THR A 287 1.76 -5.21 3.97
C THR A 287 1.48 -6.68 3.57
N CYS A 288 1.44 -7.60 4.55
CA CYS A 288 1.23 -9.05 4.45
C CYS A 288 2.50 -9.90 4.29
N PHE A 289 3.69 -9.36 4.58
CA PHE A 289 4.94 -10.13 4.50
C PHE A 289 4.99 -11.22 5.58
N ARG A 290 4.67 -10.83 6.82
CA ARG A 290 4.70 -11.69 8.00
C ARG A 290 3.76 -12.86 7.87
N GLU A 291 2.48 -12.59 7.60
CA GLU A 291 1.47 -13.63 7.53
C GLU A 291 1.75 -14.64 6.42
N ILE A 292 2.27 -14.20 5.26
CA ILE A 292 2.68 -15.10 4.19
C ILE A 292 3.88 -15.95 4.64
N GLN A 293 4.91 -15.34 5.22
CA GLN A 293 6.11 -16.05 5.65
C GLN A 293 5.79 -17.07 6.76
N ASP A 294 5.00 -16.69 7.77
CA ASP A 294 4.68 -17.55 8.91
C ASP A 294 3.83 -18.76 8.49
N GLN A 295 2.93 -18.60 7.52
CA GLN A 295 2.03 -19.67 7.07
C GLN A 295 2.62 -20.56 5.97
N THR A 296 3.57 -20.05 5.18
CA THR A 296 4.08 -20.75 3.97
C THR A 296 5.58 -21.02 4.01
N GLY A 297 6.32 -20.38 4.91
CA GLY A 297 7.79 -20.39 4.94
C GLY A 297 8.44 -19.55 3.83
N PHE A 298 7.67 -18.89 2.96
CA PHE A 298 8.24 -18.08 1.88
C PHE A 298 8.80 -16.75 2.40
N ASP A 299 10.10 -16.51 2.19
CA ASP A 299 10.80 -15.30 2.63
C ASP A 299 10.52 -14.09 1.71
N VAL A 300 9.39 -13.44 1.94
CA VAL A 300 8.98 -12.23 1.21
C VAL A 300 9.98 -11.08 1.43
N SER A 301 10.47 -10.92 2.66
CA SER A 301 11.44 -9.87 3.02
C SER A 301 12.77 -10.07 2.31
N GLY A 302 13.24 -11.31 2.19
CA GLY A 302 14.46 -11.65 1.46
C GLY A 302 14.33 -11.44 -0.05
N MET A 303 13.16 -11.74 -0.64
CA MET A 303 12.86 -11.40 -2.04
C MET A 303 12.88 -9.89 -2.25
N PHE A 304 12.25 -9.13 -1.35
CA PHE A 304 12.23 -7.66 -1.38
C PHE A 304 13.65 -7.09 -1.30
N LEU A 305 14.43 -7.53 -0.31
CA LEU A 305 15.78 -7.01 -0.09
C LEU A 305 16.73 -7.38 -1.24
N GLY A 306 16.59 -8.58 -1.82
CA GLY A 306 17.36 -8.95 -3.01
C GLY A 306 17.08 -8.05 -4.21
N ALA A 307 15.82 -7.65 -4.40
CA ALA A 307 15.45 -6.70 -5.45
C ALA A 307 15.93 -5.28 -5.15
N LEU A 308 15.80 -4.82 -3.90
CA LEU A 308 16.34 -3.53 -3.46
C LEU A 308 17.85 -3.44 -3.70
N GLU A 309 18.60 -4.47 -3.27
CA GLU A 309 20.05 -4.58 -3.47
C GLU A 309 20.42 -4.54 -4.95
N ALA A 310 19.64 -5.17 -5.83
CA ALA A 310 19.88 -5.12 -7.28
C ALA A 310 19.66 -3.72 -7.87
N ARG A 311 18.72 -2.93 -7.32
CA ARG A 311 18.42 -1.57 -7.79
C ARG A 311 19.41 -0.51 -7.28
N ILE A 312 20.19 -0.82 -6.25
CA ILE A 312 21.17 0.10 -5.64
C ILE A 312 22.63 -0.29 -5.91
N ARG A 313 22.86 -1.37 -6.67
CA ARG A 313 24.19 -1.68 -7.21
C ARG A 313 24.57 -0.74 -8.35
#